data_AF-A0A4Q3F701-F1
#
_entry.id   AF-A0A4Q3F701-F1
#
_cell.length_a   1.000
_cell.length_b   1.000
_cell.length_c   1.000
_cell.angle_alpha   90.00
_cell.angle_beta   90.00
_cell.angle_gamma   90.00
#
_symmetry.space_group_name_H-M   'P 1'
#
loop_
_entity.id
_entity.type
_entity.pdbx_description
1 polymer ?
#
loop_
_entity_poly.entity_id
_entity_poly.type
_entity_poly.pdbx_seq_one_letter_code
_entity_poly.pdbx_strand_id
1 'polypeptide(L)'
;MKKLLTIPPSFKKFGNNYFGGADFYFDADPKEGKLGSGGGTVNLLYEASKYENTSEPISDWLSKEKRLIIHAGGQSRRLPAYAPVGKVFTPMPIFRW
;
A
#
# COMPACT_ATOMS: atom_id res chain seq x y z
N MET A 1 3.34 -15.34 -1.68
CA MET A 1 2.28 -14.52 -1.06
C MET A 1 2.75 -13.09 -0.96
N LYS A 2 2.42 -12.30 -1.98
CA LYS A 2 2.70 -10.86 -1.99
C LYS A 2 1.88 -10.08 -0.98
N LYS A 3 2.49 -9.02 -0.47
CA LYS A 3 1.90 -8.07 0.48
C LYS A 3 1.70 -6.75 -0.28
N LEU A 4 0.46 -6.34 -0.42
CA LEU A 4 0.09 -5.11 -1.11
C LEU A 4 -0.29 -4.07 -0.05
N LEU A 5 0.29 -2.88 -0.14
CA LEU A 5 0.07 -1.84 0.85
C LEU A 5 -0.40 -0.55 0.20
N THR A 6 -1.48 0.03 0.73
CA THR A 6 -1.77 1.44 0.46
C THR A 6 -1.00 2.29 1.46
N ILE A 7 -0.25 3.29 1.00
CA ILE A 7 0.56 4.19 1.83
C ILE A 7 0.36 5.65 1.38
N PRO A 8 0.72 6.65 2.21
CA PRO A 8 0.63 8.04 1.79
C PRO A 8 1.46 8.30 0.52
N PRO A 9 1.00 9.16 -0.41
CA PRO A 9 1.73 9.43 -1.66
C PRO A 9 3.18 9.89 -1.45
N SER A 10 3.42 10.70 -0.42
CA SER A 10 4.76 11.16 -0.02
C SER A 10 5.72 10.02 0.32
N PHE A 11 5.18 8.89 0.76
CA PHE A 11 5.95 7.76 1.26
C PHE A 11 6.08 6.63 0.23
N LYS A 12 5.37 6.70 -0.91
CA LYS A 12 5.43 5.67 -1.97
C LYS A 12 6.86 5.37 -2.43
N LYS A 13 7.63 6.43 -2.68
CA LYS A 13 9.04 6.32 -3.10
C LYS A 13 9.90 5.66 -2.01
N PHE A 14 9.69 6.00 -0.74
CA PHE A 14 10.41 5.39 0.36
C PHE A 14 10.09 3.90 0.50
N GLY A 15 8.80 3.54 0.50
CA GLY A 15 8.36 2.15 0.54
C GLY A 15 9.02 1.30 -0.54
N ASN A 16 9.00 1.78 -1.79
CA ASN A 16 9.63 1.09 -2.91
C ASN A 16 11.15 0.95 -2.76
N ASN A 17 11.84 1.99 -2.28
CA ASN A 17 13.30 1.98 -2.19
C ASN A 17 13.84 1.08 -1.08
N TYR A 18 13.12 0.91 0.03
CA TYR A 18 13.63 0.22 1.22
C TYR A 18 12.95 -1.12 1.51
N PHE A 19 11.71 -1.30 1.07
CA PHE A 19 10.91 -2.49 1.33
C PHE A 19 10.37 -3.13 0.06
N GLY A 20 10.44 -2.45 -1.08
CA GLY A 20 9.94 -2.96 -2.37
C GLY A 20 10.71 -4.19 -2.84
N GLY A 21 10.08 -5.01 -3.68
CA GLY A 21 10.70 -6.19 -4.27
C GLY A 21 9.70 -7.30 -4.56
N ALA A 22 10.17 -8.54 -4.55
CA ALA A 22 9.33 -9.71 -4.86
C ALA A 22 8.14 -9.88 -3.90
N ASP A 23 8.29 -9.46 -2.63
CA ASP A 23 7.31 -9.71 -1.58
C ASP A 23 6.36 -8.55 -1.27
N PHE A 24 6.71 -7.31 -1.67
CA PHE A 24 5.98 -6.11 -1.30
C PHE A 24 5.71 -5.22 -2.50
N TYR A 25 4.48 -4.76 -2.60
CA TYR A 25 4.05 -3.74 -3.55
C TYR A 25 3.38 -2.60 -2.80
N PHE A 26 3.80 -1.37 -3.11
CA PHE A 26 3.28 -0.17 -2.47
C PHE A 26 2.58 0.71 -3.50
N ASP A 27 1.39 1.17 -3.14
CA ASP A 27 0.69 2.19 -3.90
C ASP A 27 0.01 3.21 -2.99
N ALA A 28 -0.54 4.26 -3.57
CA ALA A 28 -1.32 5.28 -2.89
C ALA A 28 -2.64 5.50 -3.63
N ASP A 29 -3.58 6.16 -2.95
CA ASP A 29 -4.77 6.67 -3.63
C ASP A 29 -4.33 7.65 -4.74
N PRO A 30 -5.06 7.68 -5.87
CA PRO A 30 -4.77 8.54 -7.00
C PRO A 30 -4.93 10.02 -6.63
N LYS A 31 -4.35 10.93 -7.41
CA LYS A 31 -4.28 12.36 -7.06
C LYS A 31 -5.65 13.03 -7.05
N GLU A 32 -6.59 12.48 -7.79
CA GLU A 32 -7.95 12.95 -8.02
C GLU A 32 -8.83 12.84 -6.76
N GLY A 33 -8.47 11.96 -5.81
CA GLY A 33 -9.20 11.87 -4.56
C GLY A 33 -9.00 10.57 -3.82
N LYS A 34 -9.64 10.49 -2.65
CA LYS A 34 -9.63 9.29 -1.81
C LYS A 34 -10.61 8.27 -2.32
N LEU A 35 -10.18 7.02 -2.37
CA LEU A 35 -11.01 5.90 -2.86
C LEU A 35 -11.76 5.18 -1.73
N GLY A 36 -11.41 5.46 -0.48
CA GLY A 36 -11.88 4.67 0.66
C GLY A 36 -11.27 3.27 0.68
N SER A 37 -11.69 2.42 1.61
CA SER A 37 -11.12 1.07 1.76
C SER A 37 -11.45 0.15 0.58
N GLY A 38 -12.72 0.14 0.14
CA GLY A 38 -13.17 -0.68 -0.98
C GLY A 38 -12.52 -0.28 -2.30
N GLY A 39 -12.62 1.01 -2.66
CA GLY A 39 -11.98 1.52 -3.87
C GLY A 39 -10.46 1.41 -3.82
N GLY A 40 -9.85 1.66 -2.66
CA GLY A 40 -8.41 1.48 -2.44
C GLY A 40 -7.94 0.03 -2.63
N THR A 41 -8.78 -0.95 -2.26
CA THR A 41 -8.51 -2.38 -2.51
C THR A 41 -8.47 -2.68 -4.01
N VAL A 42 -9.51 -2.25 -4.75
CA VAL A 42 -9.61 -2.49 -6.19
C VAL A 42 -8.47 -1.81 -6.94
N ASN A 43 -8.18 -0.55 -6.61
CA ASN A 43 -7.08 0.20 -7.21
C ASN A 43 -5.73 -0.48 -6.98
N LEU A 44 -5.45 -0.88 -5.73
CA LEU A 44 -4.19 -1.54 -5.37
C LEU A 44 -3.99 -2.87 -6.10
N LEU A 45 -5.04 -3.67 -6.24
CA LEU A 45 -4.98 -4.93 -6.99
C LEU A 45 -4.72 -4.69 -8.48
N TYR A 46 -5.41 -3.71 -9.06
CA TYR A 46 -5.29 -3.36 -10.47
C TYR A 46 -3.89 -2.82 -10.81
N GLU A 47 -3.37 -1.89 -10.01
CA GLU A 47 -2.05 -1.31 -10.23
C GLU A 47 -0.91 -2.32 -9.94
N ALA A 48 -1.09 -3.22 -8.97
CA ALA A 48 -0.16 -4.33 -8.75
C ALA A 48 -0.13 -5.30 -9.94
N SER A 49 -1.30 -5.66 -10.48
CA SER A 49 -1.43 -6.51 -11.67
C SER A 49 -0.73 -5.89 -12.89
N LYS A 50 -0.92 -4.59 -13.12
CA LYS A 50 -0.19 -3.85 -14.16
C LYS A 50 1.32 -3.80 -13.94
N TYR A 51 1.75 -3.57 -12.70
CA TYR A 51 3.17 -3.49 -12.36
C TYR A 51 3.91 -4.80 -12.65
N GLU A 52 3.23 -5.94 -12.51
CA GLU A 52 3.75 -7.26 -12.88
C GLU A 52 3.75 -7.50 -14.40
N ASN A 53 3.40 -6.49 -15.20
CA ASN A 53 3.40 -6.45 -16.66
C ASN A 53 2.72 -7.67 -17.30
N THR A 54 1.62 -8.06 -16.69
CA THR A 54 0.85 -9.22 -17.09
C THR A 54 -0.13 -8.80 -18.18
N SER A 55 -0.10 -9.48 -19.34
CA SER A 55 -1.10 -9.30 -20.41
C SER A 55 -2.38 -10.11 -20.19
N GLU A 56 -2.46 -10.83 -19.07
CA GLU A 56 -3.58 -11.71 -18.76
C GLU A 56 -4.74 -10.95 -18.09
N PRO A 57 -5.97 -11.49 -18.15
CA PRO A 57 -7.10 -10.95 -17.40
C PRO A 57 -6.82 -10.90 -15.89
N ILE A 58 -7.33 -9.86 -15.22
CA ILE A 58 -7.12 -9.69 -13.77
C ILE A 58 -7.65 -10.87 -12.94
N SER A 59 -8.70 -11.56 -13.42
CA SER A 59 -9.22 -12.78 -12.78
C SER A 59 -8.17 -13.88 -12.67
N ASP A 60 -7.41 -14.07 -13.74
CA ASP A 60 -6.42 -15.13 -13.82
C ASP A 60 -5.21 -14.75 -12.98
N TRP A 61 -4.81 -13.48 -13.01
CA TRP A 61 -3.79 -12.93 -12.11
C TRP A 61 -4.14 -13.09 -10.62
N LEU A 62 -5.40 -12.83 -10.25
CA LEU A 62 -5.90 -13.01 -8.89
C LEU A 62 -5.85 -14.48 -8.45
N SER A 63 -6.11 -15.42 -9.37
CA SER A 63 -6.13 -16.86 -9.08
C SER A 63 -4.76 -17.47 -8.76
N LYS A 64 -3.67 -16.85 -9.25
CA LYS A 64 -2.29 -17.37 -9.12
C LYS A 64 -1.82 -17.51 -7.68
N GLU A 65 -2.19 -16.58 -6.81
CA GLU A 65 -1.81 -16.64 -5.40
C GLU A 65 -2.75 -15.83 -4.52
N LYS A 66 -2.80 -16.21 -3.24
CA LYS A 66 -3.36 -15.36 -2.20
C LYS A 66 -2.44 -14.16 -1.99
N ARG A 67 -3.03 -13.01 -1.68
CA ARG A 67 -2.31 -11.76 -1.40
C ARG A 67 -2.84 -11.15 -0.11
N LEU A 68 -1.93 -10.56 0.67
CA LEU A 68 -2.28 -9.83 1.88
C LEU A 68 -2.39 -8.35 1.56
N ILE A 69 -3.52 -7.72 1.89
CA ILE A 69 -3.71 -6.27 1.71
C ILE A 69 -3.62 -5.58 3.06
N ILE A 70 -2.83 -4.51 3.13
CA ILE A 70 -2.69 -3.67 4.32
C ILE A 70 -3.03 -2.23 3.95
N HIS A 71 -4.11 -1.69 4.53
CA HIS A 71 -4.49 -0.30 4.34
C HIS A 71 -3.77 0.62 5.33
N ALA A 72 -2.73 1.31 4.86
CA ALA A 72 -1.90 2.21 5.67
C ALA A 72 -1.88 3.67 5.17
N GLY A 73 -2.59 3.99 4.08
CA GLY A 73 -2.61 5.32 3.45
C GLY A 73 -3.39 6.42 4.20
N GLY A 74 -3.89 6.14 5.40
CA GLY A 74 -4.64 7.12 6.18
C GLY A 74 -3.77 8.31 6.59
N GLN A 75 -4.28 9.54 6.41
CA GLN A 75 -3.56 10.81 6.64
C GLN A 75 -3.25 11.15 8.12
N SER A 76 -3.43 10.22 9.06
CA SER A 76 -3.21 10.45 10.49
C SER A 76 -3.76 11.79 11.03
N ARG A 77 -4.98 12.18 10.64
CA ARG A 77 -5.57 13.50 10.99
C ARG A 77 -5.66 13.77 12.49
N ARG A 78 -5.72 12.72 13.31
CA ARG A 78 -5.75 12.82 14.78
C ARG A 78 -4.36 12.91 15.41
N LEU A 79 -3.30 12.64 14.65
CA LEU A 79 -1.91 12.75 15.08
C LEU A 79 -1.05 13.31 13.93
N PRO A 80 -1.19 14.62 13.62
CA PRO A 80 -0.67 15.23 12.39
C PRO A 80 0.86 15.14 12.21
N ALA A 81 1.61 15.11 13.32
CA ALA A 81 3.07 14.98 13.29
C ALA A 81 3.56 13.72 12.53
N TYR A 82 2.73 12.68 12.44
CA TYR A 82 3.04 11.43 11.74
C TYR A 82 2.27 11.25 10.42
N ALA A 83 1.54 12.27 9.97
CA ALA A 83 0.88 12.26 8.67
C ALA A 83 1.85 12.05 7.48
N PRO A 84 3.07 12.60 7.47
CA PRO A 84 4.00 12.46 6.34
C PRO A 84 4.52 11.03 6.12
N VAL A 85 4.75 10.29 7.21
CA VAL A 85 5.31 8.92 7.20
C VAL A 85 4.23 7.84 7.09
N GLY A 86 3.00 8.16 7.48
CA GLY A 86 1.90 7.19 7.51
C GLY A 86 1.93 6.28 8.73
N LYS A 87 0.78 5.69 9.06
CA LYS A 87 0.57 5.00 10.34
C LYS A 87 1.53 3.84 10.58
N VAL A 88 1.77 3.02 9.57
CA VAL A 88 2.60 1.80 9.68
C VAL A 88 4.08 2.09 9.91
N PHE A 89 4.55 3.28 9.52
CA PHE A 89 5.94 3.69 9.69
C PHE A 89 6.13 4.70 10.83
N THR A 90 5.10 4.87 11.67
CA THR A 90 5.20 5.71 12.87
C THR A 90 6.22 5.08 13.81
N PRO A 91 7.31 5.77 14.18
CA PRO A 91 8.22 5.26 15.19
C PRO A 91 7.45 5.10 16.51
N MET A 92 7.37 3.86 17.00
CA MET A 92 6.71 3.54 18.25
C MET A 92 7.76 3.43 19.35
N PRO A 93 7.65 4.19 20.46
CA PRO A 93 8.55 4.03 21.59
C PRO A 93 8.39 2.62 22.15
N ILE A 94 9.51 1.96 22.41
CA ILE A 94 9.51 0.66 23.06
C ILE A 94 9.42 0.94 24.55
N PHE A 95 8.30 0.59 25.18
CA PHE A 95 8.22 0.61 26.64
C PHE A 95 8.92 -0.65 27.15
N ARG A 96 10.04 -0.47 27.85
CA ARG A 96 10.76 -1.54 28.55
C ARG A 96 10.56 -1.30 30.04
N TRP A 97 9.59 -2.00 30.64
CA TRP A 97 9.55 -2.23 32.07
C TRP A 97 10.03 -3.65 32.35
#